data_AF-A0A1V0B9L9-F1
#
_entry.id   AF-A0A1V0B9L9-F1
#
_cell.length_a   1.000
_cell.length_b   1.000
_cell.length_c   1.000
_cell.angle_alpha   90.00
_cell.angle_beta   90.00
_cell.angle_gamma   90.00
#
_symmetry.space_group_name_H-M   'P 1'
#
loop_
_entity.id
_entity.type
_entity.pdbx_description
1 polymer ?
#
loop_
_entity_poly.entity_id
_entity_poly.type
_entity_poly.pdbx_seq_one_letter_code
_entity_poly.pdbx_strand_id
1 'polypeptide(L)'
;MAVYRVEKGEWTKVAVDLAELIEWPDGADMDAVLNGEEFYRWDGVSNVYDVYQRISPATDGPFAGVRYLFTLLGEGDLAEDILVGEWLPDYLHVLERLEVLQRRDAALRASMDHL
;
A
#
# COMPACT_ATOMS: atom_id res chain seq x y z
N MET A 1 0.01 -8.45 -7.08
CA MET A 1 -0.90 -7.38 -6.61
C MET A 1 -0.65 -6.16 -7.47
N ALA A 2 -1.67 -5.55 -8.09
CA ALA A 2 -1.40 -4.42 -8.99
C ALA A 2 -0.83 -3.24 -8.21
N VAL A 3 0.19 -2.57 -8.77
CA VAL A 3 0.82 -1.40 -8.13
C VAL A 3 0.31 -0.13 -8.80
N TYR A 4 -0.21 0.78 -7.98
CA TYR A 4 -0.67 2.10 -8.40
C TYR A 4 0.19 3.17 -7.77
N ARG A 5 0.28 4.30 -8.46
CA ARG A 5 0.89 5.52 -7.95
C ARG A 5 -0.17 6.61 -7.92
N VAL A 6 -0.22 7.37 -6.84
CA VAL A 6 -1.13 8.51 -6.67
C VAL A 6 -0.34 9.80 -6.76
N GLU A 7 -0.69 10.62 -7.75
CA GLU A 7 -0.12 11.95 -7.93
C GLU A 7 -1.22 12.93 -8.29
N LYS A 8 -1.34 14.02 -7.53
CA LYS A 8 -2.34 15.08 -7.80
C LYS A 8 -3.78 14.57 -7.82
N GLY A 9 -4.09 13.54 -7.02
CA GLY A 9 -5.38 12.86 -6.94
C GLY A 9 -5.63 11.84 -8.05
N GLU A 10 -4.70 11.65 -9.00
CA GLU A 10 -4.84 10.69 -10.09
C GLU A 10 -4.13 9.38 -9.75
N TRP A 11 -4.81 8.27 -10.01
CA TRP A 11 -4.29 6.91 -9.79
C TRP A 11 -3.81 6.35 -11.12
N THR A 12 -2.51 6.06 -11.21
CA THR A 12 -1.90 5.47 -12.40
C THR A 12 -1.35 4.10 -12.07
N LYS A 13 -1.74 3.06 -12.81
CA LYS A 13 -1.12 1.73 -12.68
C LYS A 13 0.31 1.80 -13.20
N VAL A 14 1.28 1.44 -12.36
CA VAL A 14 2.72 1.50 -12.68
C VAL A 14 3.36 0.13 -12.82
N ALA A 15 2.79 -0.91 -12.20
CA ALA A 15 3.24 -2.29 -12.35
C ALA A 15 2.09 -3.29 -12.16
N VAL A 16 2.30 -4.51 -12.63
CA VAL A 16 1.38 -5.63 -12.38
C VAL A 16 1.62 -6.25 -11.01
N ASP A 17 2.85 -6.16 -10.50
CA ASP A 17 3.27 -6.63 -9.20
C ASP A 17 4.39 -5.75 -8.61
N LEU A 18 4.46 -5.67 -7.29
CA LEU A 18 5.57 -5.02 -6.59
C LEU A 18 6.91 -5.70 -6.93
N ALA A 19 6.92 -7.02 -7.17
CA ALA A 19 8.09 -7.76 -7.63
C ALA A 19 8.62 -7.33 -9.02
N GLU A 20 7.88 -6.54 -9.81
CA GLU A 20 8.41 -5.92 -11.03
C GLU A 20 9.24 -4.66 -10.72
N LEU A 21 9.05 -4.07 -9.54
CA LEU A 21 9.69 -2.83 -9.11
C LEU A 21 10.90 -3.08 -8.21
N ILE A 22 10.95 -4.22 -7.51
CA ILE A 22 11.99 -4.55 -6.55
C ILE A 22 12.49 -5.98 -6.74
N GLU A 23 13.77 -6.17 -6.45
CA GLU A 23 14.34 -7.50 -6.37
C GLU A 23 13.78 -8.23 -5.15
N TRP A 24 13.21 -9.42 -5.38
CA TRP A 24 12.65 -10.25 -4.32
C TRP A 24 13.58 -11.43 -4.03
N PRO A 25 14.33 -11.41 -2.92
CA PRO A 25 15.18 -12.54 -2.56
C PRO A 25 14.34 -13.78 -2.21
N ASP A 26 14.84 -14.95 -2.58
CA ASP A 26 14.17 -16.22 -2.30
C ASP A 26 13.89 -16.38 -0.80
N GLY A 27 12.61 -16.59 -0.46
CA GLY A 27 12.17 -16.80 0.93
C GLY A 27 12.14 -15.55 1.80
N ALA A 28 12.40 -14.36 1.24
CA ALA A 28 12.22 -13.11 1.96
C ALA A 28 10.73 -12.76 2.09
N ASP A 29 10.34 -12.38 3.31
CA ASP A 29 9.03 -11.78 3.53
C ASP A 29 9.01 -10.32 3.07
N MET A 30 7.80 -9.76 2.96
CA MET A 30 7.59 -8.40 2.48
C MET A 30 8.29 -7.34 3.35
N ASP A 31 8.36 -7.55 4.67
CA ASP A 31 9.01 -6.60 5.57
C ASP A 31 10.53 -6.57 5.32
N ALA A 32 11.17 -7.73 5.14
CA ALA A 32 12.59 -7.82 4.82
C ALA A 32 12.92 -7.14 3.47
N VAL A 33 12.08 -7.36 2.46
CA VAL A 33 12.25 -6.76 1.13
C VAL A 33 12.10 -5.23 1.20
N LEU A 34 11.01 -4.76 1.80
CA LEU A 34 10.71 -3.32 1.91
C LEU A 34 11.74 -2.57 2.76
N ASN A 35 12.23 -3.19 3.84
CA ASN A 35 13.30 -2.60 4.65
C ASN A 35 14.59 -2.39 3.83
N GLY A 36 14.88 -3.26 2.85
CA GLY A 36 15.99 -3.09 1.91
C GLY A 36 15.85 -1.84 1.04
N GLU A 37 14.61 -1.43 0.77
CA GLU A 37 14.24 -0.21 0.04
C GLU A 37 14.00 1.00 0.97
N GLU A 38 14.42 0.89 2.24
CA GLU A 38 14.23 1.88 3.31
C GLU A 38 12.77 2.17 3.69
N PHE A 39 11.84 1.28 3.33
CA PHE A 39 10.45 1.30 3.77
C PHE A 39 10.27 0.48 5.03
N TYR A 40 9.73 1.10 6.08
CA TYR A 40 9.47 0.44 7.36
C TYR A 40 7.99 0.53 7.68
N ARG A 41 7.42 -0.56 8.22
CA ARG A 41 6.01 -0.56 8.64
C ARG A 41 5.81 0.53 9.69
N TRP A 42 4.83 1.39 9.45
CA TRP A 42 4.57 2.60 10.23
C TRP A 42 3.21 2.56 10.91
N ASP A 43 2.17 2.12 10.19
CA ASP A 43 0.80 2.00 10.71
C ASP A 43 0.03 0.93 9.91
N GLY A 44 -1.22 0.66 10.28
CA GLY A 44 -2.09 -0.25 9.54
C GLY A 44 -3.44 -0.46 10.20
N VAL A 45 -4.40 -0.93 9.42
CA VAL A 45 -5.71 -1.39 9.91
C VAL A 45 -5.80 -2.88 9.66
N SER A 46 -5.93 -3.64 10.74
CA SER A 46 -5.91 -5.09 10.72
C SER A 46 -6.89 -5.66 9.70
N ASN A 47 -6.38 -6.46 8.75
CA ASN A 47 -7.12 -7.07 7.64
C ASN A 47 -7.67 -6.12 6.58
N VAL A 48 -7.20 -4.86 6.54
CA VAL A 48 -7.60 -3.90 5.51
C VAL A 48 -6.38 -3.40 4.77
N TYR A 49 -5.40 -2.87 5.48
CA TYR A 49 -4.15 -2.42 4.86
C TYR A 49 -3.01 -2.31 5.88
N ASP A 50 -1.78 -2.44 5.39
CA ASP A 50 -0.57 -1.99 6.08
C ASP A 50 -0.03 -0.71 5.42
N VAL A 51 0.62 0.15 6.20
CA VAL A 51 1.30 1.36 5.71
C VAL A 51 2.77 1.27 6.05
N TYR A 52 3.58 1.40 5.01
CA TYR A 52 5.03 1.51 5.11
C TYR A 52 5.44 2.94 4.83
N GLN A 53 6.29 3.49 5.68
CA GLN A 53 6.88 4.80 5.49
C GLN A 53 8.36 4.64 5.12
N ARG A 54 8.78 5.36 4.09
CA ARG A 54 10.18 5.45 3.72
C ARG A 54 10.93 6.41 4.63
N ILE A 55 12.14 6.07 5.06
CA ILE A 55 12.97 6.98 5.87
C ILE A 55 13.46 8.16 5.04
N SER A 56 14.08 7.88 3.88
CA SER A 56 14.66 8.88 2.99
C SER A 56 13.92 8.91 1.65
N PRO A 57 13.64 10.08 1.06
CA PRO A 57 13.08 10.13 -0.29
C PRO A 57 14.08 9.55 -1.30
N ALA A 58 13.66 8.60 -2.15
CA ALA A 58 14.47 8.25 -3.30
C ALA A 58 14.42 9.36 -4.34
N THR A 59 15.58 9.66 -4.93
CA THR A 59 15.71 10.62 -6.02
C THR A 59 15.61 9.97 -7.40
N ASP A 60 15.74 8.64 -7.48
CA ASP A 60 15.73 7.86 -8.71
C ASP A 60 15.04 6.50 -8.50
N GLY A 61 14.91 5.74 -9.60
CA GLY A 61 14.27 4.42 -9.60
C GLY A 61 12.73 4.46 -9.50
N PRO A 62 12.11 3.27 -9.36
CA PRO A 62 10.65 3.13 -9.38
C PRO A 62 9.94 3.83 -8.23
N PHE A 63 10.64 4.03 -7.11
CA PHE A 63 10.13 4.72 -5.93
C PHE A 63 10.57 6.18 -5.82
N ALA A 64 11.11 6.77 -6.90
CA ALA A 64 11.48 8.19 -6.89
C ALA A 64 10.29 9.06 -6.46
N GLY A 65 10.49 9.87 -5.41
CA GLY A 65 9.45 10.73 -4.84
C GLY A 65 8.37 10.03 -4.01
N VAL A 66 8.46 8.72 -3.78
CA VAL A 66 7.53 7.96 -2.94
C VAL A 66 7.96 8.08 -1.46
N ARG A 67 7.00 8.42 -0.60
CA ARG A 67 7.16 8.49 0.86
C ARG A 67 6.41 7.38 1.59
N TYR A 68 5.26 6.98 1.06
CA TYR A 68 4.39 5.99 1.68
C TYR A 68 4.04 4.89 0.66
N LEU A 69 3.98 3.66 1.16
CA LEU A 69 3.44 2.51 0.45
C LEU A 69 2.29 1.95 1.29
N PHE A 70 1.10 1.89 0.70
CA PHE A 70 -0.03 1.17 1.28
C PHE A 70 -0.16 -0.18 0.61
N THR A 71 -0.26 -1.24 1.40
CA THR A 71 -0.52 -2.59 0.91
C THR A 71 -1.90 -3.00 1.37
N LEU A 72 -2.84 -3.17 0.44
CA LEU A 72 -4.20 -3.59 0.76
C LEU A 72 -4.24 -5.09 1.01
N LEU A 73 -4.74 -5.45 2.19
CA LEU A 73 -4.89 -6.83 2.64
C LEU A 73 -6.26 -7.33 2.18
N GLY A 74 -6.35 -7.82 0.95
CA GLY A 74 -7.56 -8.39 0.37
C GLY A 74 -7.34 -9.81 -0.16
N GLU A 75 -8.42 -10.58 -0.32
CA GLU A 75 -8.36 -11.85 -1.05
C GLU A 75 -8.46 -11.62 -2.57
N GLY A 76 -7.58 -12.26 -3.33
CA GLY A 76 -7.63 -12.27 -4.80
C GLY A 76 -7.33 -10.91 -5.45
N ASP A 77 -8.18 -10.50 -6.39
CA ASP A 77 -7.97 -9.32 -7.26
C ASP A 77 -8.14 -7.97 -6.53
N LEU A 78 -8.54 -7.97 -5.26
CA LEU A 78 -8.71 -6.76 -4.45
C LEU A 78 -7.42 -6.31 -3.75
N ALA A 79 -6.37 -7.13 -3.80
CA ALA A 79 -5.08 -6.82 -3.22
C ALA A 79 -4.28 -5.90 -4.16
N GLU A 80 -4.02 -4.68 -3.69
CA GLU A 80 -3.35 -3.61 -4.43
C GLU A 80 -2.24 -2.99 -3.57
N ASP A 81 -1.16 -2.56 -4.22
CA ASP A 81 -0.10 -1.75 -3.62
C ASP A 81 -0.20 -0.32 -4.14
N ILE A 82 -0.08 0.67 -3.25
CA ILE A 82 -0.31 2.09 -3.58
C ILE A 82 0.87 2.92 -3.11
N LEU A 83 1.57 3.51 -4.08
CA LEU A 83 2.70 4.41 -3.90
C LEU A 83 2.22 5.85 -3.80
N VAL A 84 2.61 6.54 -2.74
CA VAL A 84 2.20 7.92 -2.47
C VAL A 84 3.41 8.77 -2.08
N GLY A 85 3.49 9.98 -2.62
CA GLY A 85 4.53 10.94 -2.27
C GLY A 85 4.30 11.68 -0.95
N GLU A 86 5.07 12.76 -0.73
CA GLU A 86 4.94 13.59 0.49
C GLU A 86 3.77 14.58 0.46
N TRP A 87 3.08 14.72 -0.68
CA TRP A 87 1.99 15.67 -0.80
C TRP A 87 0.76 15.20 -0.02
N LEU A 88 0.47 15.89 1.09
CA LEU A 88 -0.59 15.52 2.03
C LEU A 88 -1.96 15.27 1.37
N PRO A 89 -2.42 16.04 0.38
CA PRO A 89 -3.70 15.76 -0.28
C PRO A 89 -3.77 14.39 -0.96
N ASP A 90 -2.69 13.89 -1.58
CA ASP A 90 -2.69 12.53 -2.15
C ASP A 90 -2.80 11.47 -1.07
N TYR A 91 -2.08 11.67 0.04
CA TYR A 91 -2.15 10.80 1.20
C TYR A 91 -3.56 10.74 1.79
N LEU A 92 -4.21 11.89 1.98
CA LEU A 92 -5.60 11.95 2.46
C LEU A 92 -6.57 11.31 1.46
N HIS A 93 -6.37 11.53 0.17
CA HIS A 93 -7.21 10.94 -0.88
C HIS A 93 -7.16 9.40 -0.86
N VAL A 94 -5.98 8.82 -0.60
CA VAL A 94 -5.85 7.37 -0.39
C VAL A 94 -6.60 6.94 0.86
N LEU A 95 -6.41 7.62 2.00
CA LEU A 95 -7.10 7.27 3.24
C LEU A 95 -8.63 7.31 3.11
N GLU A 96 -9.19 8.33 2.47
CA GLU A 96 -10.65 8.44 2.24
C GLU A 96 -11.20 7.22 1.48
N ARG A 97 -10.45 6.71 0.51
CA ARG A 97 -10.83 5.50 -0.23
C ARG A 97 -10.74 4.24 0.64
N LEU A 98 -9.69 4.12 1.46
CA LEU A 98 -9.49 2.97 2.33
C LEU A 98 -10.49 2.93 3.49
N GLU A 99 -10.96 4.07 4.00
CA GLU A 99 -12.03 4.13 5.00
C GLU A 99 -13.32 3.46 4.51
N VAL A 100 -13.62 3.53 3.22
CA VAL A 100 -14.79 2.85 2.65
C VAL A 100 -14.62 1.34 2.72
N LEU A 101 -13.41 0.83 2.48
CA LEU A 101 -13.09 -0.59 2.59
C LEU A 101 -13.14 -1.05 4.05
N GLN A 102 -12.57 -0.26 4.97
CA GLN A 102 -12.63 -0.54 6.41
C GLN A 102 -14.07 -0.63 6.92
N ARG A 103 -14.94 0.31 6.52
CA ARG A 103 -16.36 0.28 6.90
C ARG A 103 -17.09 -0.94 6.35
N ARG A 104 -16.75 -1.38 5.14
CA ARG A 104 -17.31 -2.60 4.54
C ARG A 104 -16.85 -3.86 5.26
N ASP A 105 -15.56 -3.99 5.56
CA ASP A 105 -15.02 -5.12 6.33
C ASP A 105 -15.67 -5.21 7.72
N ALA A 106 -15.78 -4.09 8.44
CA ALA A 106 -16.44 -4.04 9.74
C ALA A 106 -17.92 -4.49 9.66
N ALA A 107 -18.65 -4.06 8.64
CA ALA A 107 -20.04 -4.46 8.43
C ALA A 107 -20.18 -5.95 8.08
N LEU A 108 -19.27 -6.49 7.27
CA LEU A 108 -19.24 -7.91 6.92
C LEU A 108 -19.00 -8.79 8.14
N ARG A 109 -18.02 -8.46 8.98
CA ARG A 109 -17.75 -9.20 10.23
C ARG A 109 -18.93 -9.17 11.18
N ALA A 110 -19.53 -8.01 11.40
CA ALA A 110 -20.72 -7.88 12.22
C ALA A 110 -21.87 -8.77 11.72
N SER A 111 -22.01 -8.94 10.40
CA SER A 111 -23.03 -9.84 9.83
C SER A 111 -22.70 -11.33 10.02
N MET A 112 -21.43 -11.70 10.06
CA MET A 112 -20.97 -13.08 10.25
C MET A 112 -21.05 -13.51 11.72
N ASP A 113 -20.81 -12.59 12.66
CA ASP A 113 -20.95 -12.85 14.10
C ASP A 113 -22.43 -13.05 14.54
N HIS A 114 -23.39 -12.73 13.67
CA HIS A 114 -24.82 -12.90 13.90
C HIS A 114 -25.43 -14.16 13.24
N LEU A 115 -24.59 -15.02 12.63
CA LEU A 115 -24.96 -16.32 12.06
C LEU A 115 -24.49 -17.47 12.96
#